data_AF-A0ABD4WDF6-F1
#
_entry.id   AF-A0ABD4WDF6-F1
#
_cell.length_a   1.000
_cell.length_b   1.000
_cell.length_c   1.000
_cell.angle_alpha   90.00
_cell.angle_beta   90.00
_cell.angle_gamma   90.00
#
_symmetry.space_group_name_H-M   'P 1'
#
loop_
_entity.id
_entity.type
_entity.pdbx_description
1 polymer ?
#
loop_
_entity_poly.entity_id
_entity_poly.type
_entity_poly.pdbx_seq_one_letter_code
_entity_poly.pdbx_strand_id
1 'polypeptide(L)'
;MNKPIKTIAVALAAIASMSVQQTEACTRATYIGPDNTVITGRTMDWKEDLMSNIYVFPRGMQRAGYNKGNAVNWTSKYGSVIAAGYDIGTCDGMNEKGLVASLLFLPESVYHRPGDNRPIMGISIWTQYVLDNFATVREAVDELKKESFRIDAPNLPNGAASTLHLAITDETGNTAVLEYIDGNLEIHEGKQYQVMTNSPKYELQLAINDYWKEVGGLNMLPGTNRSSDRFVRASFYINAIPQTADAKIAVPSVLSVMRNVSVPFGITTPDKPHISSTRWRSVSDQKNKVYYFESTLTPNLFWLDLKKIDFSPNAGIKKLSLTNGEIYAGDAIKDLKDSKGFVFLFQTPVM
;
A
#
# COMPACT_ATOMS: atom_id res chain seq x y z
N MET A 1 -46.49 20.48 57.00
CA MET A 1 -45.27 19.68 57.19
C MET A 1 -45.07 18.80 55.96
N ASN A 2 -43.97 19.03 55.23
CA ASN A 2 -43.15 18.07 54.46
C ASN A 2 -42.42 18.83 53.35
N LYS A 3 -41.14 19.13 53.58
CA LYS A 3 -40.18 19.61 52.57
C LYS A 3 -39.64 18.39 51.76
N PRO A 4 -38.66 18.54 50.85
CA PRO A 4 -38.86 18.55 49.40
C PRO A 4 -38.15 17.37 48.71
N ILE A 5 -38.57 16.96 47.51
CA ILE A 5 -37.76 16.06 46.69
C ILE A 5 -37.00 16.91 45.67
N LYS A 6 -35.70 17.06 45.95
CA LYS A 6 -34.70 17.56 45.01
C LYS A 6 -34.65 16.63 43.81
N THR A 7 -35.00 17.11 42.63
CA THR A 7 -34.64 16.44 41.37
C THR A 7 -33.59 17.29 40.69
N ILE A 8 -32.33 16.93 40.91
CA ILE A 8 -31.18 17.42 40.16
C ILE A 8 -31.18 16.62 38.85
N ALA A 9 -31.61 17.24 37.76
CA ALA A 9 -31.39 16.70 36.42
C ALA A 9 -30.09 17.29 35.86
N VAL A 10 -28.96 16.64 36.14
CA VAL A 10 -27.72 16.86 35.40
C VAL A 10 -27.72 15.86 34.25
N ALA A 11 -28.18 16.27 33.09
CA ALA A 11 -27.94 15.56 31.84
C ALA A 11 -26.60 16.06 31.27
N LEU A 12 -25.50 15.44 31.70
CA LEU A 12 -24.21 15.55 31.03
C LEU A 12 -24.29 14.75 29.73
N ALA A 13 -24.71 15.41 28.65
CA ALA A 13 -24.48 14.92 27.30
C ALA A 13 -22.97 15.04 27.03
N ALA A 14 -22.21 14.02 27.41
CA ALA A 14 -20.87 13.81 26.87
C ALA A 14 -21.02 13.47 25.39
N ILE A 15 -21.05 14.51 24.54
CA ILE A 15 -20.81 14.34 23.12
C ILE A 15 -19.35 13.91 23.05
N ALA A 16 -19.12 12.58 23.01
CA ALA A 16 -17.88 12.04 22.51
C ALA A 16 -17.78 12.54 21.07
N SER A 17 -17.01 13.61 20.86
CA SER A 17 -16.53 13.98 19.54
C SER A 17 -15.64 12.84 19.07
N MET A 18 -16.27 11.80 18.49
CA MET A 18 -15.57 10.86 17.64
C MET A 18 -15.05 11.70 16.49
N SER A 19 -13.78 12.05 16.56
CA SER A 19 -13.03 12.60 15.44
C SER A 19 -13.23 11.65 14.28
N VAL A 20 -14.02 12.07 13.29
CA VAL A 20 -14.21 11.32 12.06
C VAL A 20 -12.87 11.33 11.34
N GLN A 21 -12.11 10.23 11.48
CA GLN A 21 -10.82 10.10 10.82
C GLN A 21 -11.01 9.93 9.31
N GLN A 22 -10.20 10.67 8.57
CA GLN A 22 -10.16 10.66 7.11
C GLN A 22 -9.68 9.28 6.61
N THR A 23 -10.54 8.55 5.90
CA THR A 23 -10.28 7.22 5.33
C THR A 23 -9.98 7.28 3.83
N GLU A 24 -8.73 7.50 3.47
CA GLU A 24 -8.26 7.33 2.09
C GLU A 24 -8.57 5.91 1.58
N ALA A 25 -8.86 5.77 0.28
CA ALA A 25 -9.22 4.49 -0.32
C ALA A 25 -8.01 3.90 -1.07
N CYS A 26 -7.61 2.68 -0.77
CA CYS A 26 -6.65 1.89 -1.53
C CYS A 26 -7.10 0.44 -1.40
N THR A 27 -7.00 -0.35 -2.46
CA THR A 27 -7.27 -1.79 -2.44
C THR A 27 -6.05 -2.52 -2.94
N ARG A 28 -5.70 -3.63 -2.30
CA ARG A 28 -4.70 -4.57 -2.79
C ARG A 28 -5.30 -5.95 -2.86
N ALA A 29 -5.05 -6.69 -3.94
CA ALA A 29 -5.43 -8.09 -4.06
C ALA A 29 -4.36 -8.91 -4.79
N THR A 30 -4.09 -10.11 -4.29
CA THR A 30 -3.14 -11.07 -4.85
C THR A 30 -3.89 -12.26 -5.44
N TYR A 31 -3.75 -12.45 -6.75
CA TYR A 31 -4.15 -13.67 -7.43
C TYR A 31 -3.08 -14.75 -7.26
N ILE A 32 -3.52 -15.95 -6.88
CA ILE A 32 -2.68 -17.15 -6.76
C ILE A 32 -3.25 -18.19 -7.71
N GLY A 33 -2.61 -18.36 -8.86
CA GLY A 33 -2.99 -19.28 -9.93
C GLY A 33 -2.11 -20.53 -10.01
N PRO A 34 -2.40 -21.43 -10.97
CA PRO A 34 -1.60 -22.63 -11.22
C PRO A 34 -0.16 -22.30 -11.65
N ASP A 35 0.72 -23.29 -11.61
CA ASP A 35 2.13 -23.20 -12.00
C ASP A 35 2.90 -22.05 -11.35
N ASN A 36 2.62 -21.76 -10.08
CA ASN A 36 3.21 -20.65 -9.32
C ASN A 36 2.97 -19.27 -9.98
N THR A 37 1.88 -19.09 -10.73
CA THR A 37 1.50 -17.78 -11.25
C THR A 37 0.92 -16.94 -10.11
N VAL A 38 1.67 -15.93 -9.67
CA VAL A 38 1.27 -14.98 -8.62
C VAL A 38 1.27 -13.58 -9.19
N ILE A 39 0.14 -12.90 -9.05
CA ILE A 39 -0.05 -11.54 -9.57
C ILE A 39 -0.69 -10.68 -8.50
N THR A 40 -0.02 -9.60 -8.12
CA THR A 40 -0.55 -8.65 -7.13
C THR A 40 -0.99 -7.36 -7.81
N GLY A 41 -2.25 -6.97 -7.63
CA GLY A 41 -2.79 -5.70 -8.07
C GLY A 41 -3.01 -4.72 -6.89
N ARG A 42 -2.88 -3.43 -7.17
CA ARG A 42 -3.15 -2.34 -6.21
C ARG A 42 -3.87 -1.18 -6.88
N THR A 43 -4.79 -0.53 -6.15
CA THR A 43 -5.34 0.79 -6.47
C THR A 43 -4.75 1.84 -5.52
N MET A 44 -4.41 3.01 -6.06
CA MET A 44 -4.08 4.21 -5.29
C MET A 44 -5.23 5.18 -5.38
N ASP A 45 -5.93 5.45 -4.28
CA ASP A 45 -6.99 6.45 -4.26
C ASP A 45 -6.62 7.58 -3.30
N TRP A 46 -6.76 8.82 -3.78
CA TRP A 46 -6.31 10.00 -3.06
C TRP A 46 -7.07 11.27 -3.43
N LYS A 47 -7.23 12.17 -2.46
CA LYS A 47 -8.03 13.39 -2.60
C LYS A 47 -7.51 14.37 -3.66
N GLU A 48 -6.20 14.40 -3.87
CA GLU A 48 -5.53 15.29 -4.84
C GLU A 48 -4.59 14.50 -5.76
N ASP A 49 -3.88 15.18 -6.65
CA ASP A 49 -2.82 14.54 -7.42
C ASP A 49 -1.64 14.19 -6.50
N LEU A 50 -1.23 12.92 -6.48
CA LEU A 50 -0.04 12.47 -5.74
C LEU A 50 1.26 12.93 -6.36
N MET A 51 1.24 13.40 -7.61
CA MET A 51 2.44 13.66 -8.39
C MET A 51 3.37 12.42 -8.40
N SER A 52 2.77 11.24 -8.57
CA SER A 52 3.50 9.97 -8.51
C SER A 52 4.47 9.83 -9.68
N ASN A 53 5.63 9.24 -9.43
CA ASN A 53 6.61 8.87 -10.46
C ASN A 53 7.13 7.45 -10.21
N ILE A 54 7.73 6.84 -11.23
CA ILE A 54 8.39 5.54 -11.10
C ILE A 54 9.89 5.72 -11.02
N TYR A 55 10.53 4.97 -10.13
CA TYR A 55 11.99 4.93 -10.00
C TYR A 55 12.51 3.50 -10.12
N VAL A 56 13.71 3.40 -10.66
CA VAL A 56 14.52 2.18 -10.69
C VAL A 56 15.73 2.42 -9.80
N PHE A 57 15.86 1.61 -8.76
CA PHE A 57 16.98 1.65 -7.83
C PHE A 57 17.86 0.41 -8.02
N PRO A 58 19.16 0.57 -8.34
CA PRO A 58 20.09 -0.56 -8.40
C PRO A 58 20.38 -1.16 -7.02
N ARG A 59 21.05 -2.33 -7.02
CA ARG A 59 21.63 -2.93 -5.82
C ARG A 59 22.78 -2.06 -5.29
N GLY A 60 23.27 -2.34 -4.08
CA GLY A 60 24.47 -1.71 -3.55
C GLY A 60 24.28 -0.27 -3.08
N MET A 61 23.05 0.26 -3.03
CA MET A 61 22.78 1.61 -2.57
C MET A 61 22.84 1.68 -1.04
N GLN A 62 23.72 2.51 -0.50
CA GLN A 62 23.74 2.80 0.94
C GLN A 62 22.56 3.70 1.31
N ARG A 63 21.82 3.32 2.34
CA ARG A 63 20.63 4.02 2.83
C ARG A 63 20.61 4.11 4.34
N ALA A 64 20.04 5.21 4.82
CA ALA A 64 19.74 5.45 6.22
C ALA A 64 18.22 5.57 6.38
N GLY A 65 17.67 4.95 7.41
CA GLY A 65 16.25 4.94 7.72
C GLY A 65 15.73 6.30 8.20
N TYR A 66 16.63 7.23 8.52
CA TYR A 66 16.30 8.58 8.96
C TYR A 66 17.50 9.51 8.71
N ASN A 67 17.27 10.82 8.67
CA ASN A 67 18.33 11.82 8.40
C ASN A 67 19.06 12.34 9.65
N LYS A 68 18.66 11.92 10.86
CA LYS A 68 19.21 12.37 12.15
C LYS A 68 19.23 11.24 13.18
N GLY A 69 20.14 11.33 14.16
CA GLY A 69 20.13 10.49 15.35
C GLY A 69 20.39 9.00 15.09
N ASN A 70 19.84 8.15 15.96
CA ASN A 70 19.97 6.70 15.89
C ASN A 70 19.02 6.13 14.82
N ALA A 71 19.55 5.88 13.62
CA ALA A 71 18.79 5.36 12.49
C ALA A 71 19.32 3.98 12.05
N VAL A 72 18.44 3.15 11.48
CA VAL A 72 18.86 1.91 10.81
C VAL A 72 19.64 2.27 9.55
N ASN A 73 20.75 1.59 9.28
CA ASN A 73 21.52 1.76 8.05
C ASN A 73 21.63 0.42 7.32
N TRP A 74 21.58 0.45 5.99
CA TRP A 74 21.74 -0.74 5.17
C TRP A 74 22.33 -0.41 3.80
N THR A 75 22.69 -1.46 3.07
CA THR A 75 23.03 -1.41 1.66
C THR A 75 22.04 -2.29 0.92
N SER A 76 21.41 -1.78 -0.14
CA SER A 76 20.40 -2.54 -0.88
C SER A 76 20.99 -3.86 -1.41
N LYS A 77 20.38 -4.99 -1.06
CA LYS A 77 20.76 -6.31 -1.57
C LYS A 77 20.12 -6.56 -2.93
N TYR A 78 18.90 -6.06 -3.11
CA TYR A 78 18.10 -6.25 -4.31
C TYR A 78 17.82 -4.92 -4.99
N GLY A 79 17.80 -4.95 -6.31
CA GLY A 79 17.30 -3.85 -7.13
C GLY A 79 15.76 -3.84 -7.15
N SER A 80 15.17 -2.66 -7.32
CA SER A 80 13.70 -2.50 -7.28
C SER A 80 13.18 -1.48 -8.26
N VAL A 81 11.98 -1.73 -8.78
CA VAL A 81 11.12 -0.75 -9.46
C VAL A 81 10.03 -0.34 -8.48
N ILE A 82 9.86 0.96 -8.27
CA ILE A 82 8.92 1.49 -7.27
C ILE A 82 8.09 2.63 -7.82
N ALA A 83 6.90 2.83 -7.25
CA ALA A 83 6.11 4.04 -7.39
C ALA A 83 6.29 4.93 -6.14
N ALA A 84 6.71 6.16 -6.37
CA ALA A 84 6.83 7.18 -5.34
C ALA A 84 5.55 8.03 -5.25
N GLY A 85 5.15 8.42 -4.04
CA GLY A 85 4.18 9.50 -3.83
C GLY A 85 4.93 10.81 -3.60
N TYR A 86 4.52 11.89 -4.26
CA TYR A 86 5.09 13.24 -4.20
C TYR A 86 6.62 13.34 -4.41
N ASP A 87 7.26 12.30 -4.97
CA ASP A 87 8.72 12.14 -4.92
C ASP A 87 9.31 12.25 -3.49
N ILE A 88 8.60 11.76 -2.47
CA ILE A 88 9.07 11.82 -1.06
C ILE A 88 9.02 10.49 -0.30
N GLY A 89 8.41 9.46 -0.88
CA GLY A 89 8.26 8.17 -0.21
C GLY A 89 7.86 7.06 -1.16
N THR A 90 8.30 5.85 -0.86
CA THR A 90 7.96 4.66 -1.63
C THR A 90 6.65 4.07 -1.14
N CYS A 91 5.62 4.06 -1.99
CA CYS A 91 4.27 3.61 -1.62
C CYS A 91 3.89 2.26 -2.23
N ASP A 92 4.55 1.83 -3.30
CA ASP A 92 4.36 0.53 -3.95
C ASP A 92 5.62 0.14 -4.73
N GLY A 93 5.83 -1.15 -4.99
CA GLY A 93 6.88 -1.58 -5.89
C GLY A 93 7.15 -3.08 -5.84
N MET A 94 8.08 -3.51 -6.70
CA MET A 94 8.56 -4.88 -6.81
C MET A 94 10.09 -4.91 -6.90
N ASN A 95 10.72 -5.81 -6.17
CA ASN A 95 12.15 -6.07 -6.32
C ASN A 95 12.42 -7.17 -7.37
N GLU A 96 13.67 -7.31 -7.77
CA GLU A 96 14.09 -8.29 -8.78
C GLU A 96 13.90 -9.77 -8.37
N LYS A 97 13.59 -10.04 -7.09
CA LYS A 97 13.20 -11.36 -6.59
C LYS A 97 11.69 -11.60 -6.63
N GLY A 98 10.91 -10.62 -7.08
CA GLY A 98 9.46 -10.74 -7.20
C GLY A 98 8.73 -10.53 -5.87
N LEU A 99 9.41 -10.00 -4.84
CA LEU A 99 8.74 -9.49 -3.65
C LEU A 99 8.06 -8.16 -4.00
N VAL A 100 6.75 -8.11 -3.80
CA VAL A 100 5.92 -6.92 -3.98
C VAL A 100 5.56 -6.36 -2.62
N ALA A 101 5.78 -5.06 -2.42
CA ALA A 101 5.47 -4.36 -1.18
C ALA A 101 4.58 -3.15 -1.47
N SER A 102 3.49 -3.02 -0.72
CA SER A 102 2.46 -2.00 -0.93
C SER A 102 2.08 -1.36 0.40
N LEU A 103 2.22 -0.04 0.49
CA LEU A 103 1.86 0.76 1.65
C LEU A 103 0.48 1.38 1.44
N LEU A 104 -0.46 1.09 2.34
CA LEU A 104 -1.85 1.53 2.27
C LEU A 104 -2.22 2.31 3.53
N PHE A 105 -3.23 3.18 3.42
CA PHE A 105 -3.70 3.97 4.56
C PHE A 105 -4.46 3.11 5.57
N LEU A 106 -4.21 3.29 6.87
CA LEU A 106 -4.93 2.68 7.99
C LEU A 106 -5.06 3.74 9.10
N PRO A 107 -6.19 4.46 9.23
CA PRO A 107 -6.36 5.52 10.23
C PRO A 107 -6.13 5.08 11.68
N GLU A 108 -6.36 3.80 11.96
CA GLU A 108 -6.22 3.16 13.26
C GLU A 108 -4.75 2.87 13.64
N SER A 109 -3.79 3.14 12.74
CA SER A 109 -2.36 2.91 13.01
C SER A 109 -1.81 3.82 14.11
N VAL A 110 -1.19 3.21 15.11
CA VAL A 110 -0.43 3.87 16.17
C VAL A 110 0.95 3.23 16.25
N TYR A 111 1.99 3.97 15.85
CA TYR A 111 3.38 3.48 15.88
C TYR A 111 4.11 3.77 17.19
N HIS A 112 3.70 4.84 17.89
CA HIS A 112 4.41 5.36 19.04
C HIS A 112 4.19 4.49 20.28
N ARG A 113 5.29 4.16 20.98
CA ARG A 113 5.28 3.66 22.35
C ARG A 113 6.00 4.69 23.24
N PRO A 114 5.42 5.10 24.39
CA PRO A 114 6.09 6.00 25.32
C PRO A 114 7.47 5.46 25.74
N GLY A 115 8.51 6.29 25.64
CA GLY A 115 9.88 5.93 26.02
C GLY A 115 10.64 5.02 25.03
N ASP A 116 10.10 4.79 23.83
CA ASP A 116 10.76 3.96 22.82
C ASP A 116 12.01 4.62 22.23
N ASN A 117 13.18 4.05 22.55
CA ASN A 117 14.50 4.54 22.14
C ASN A 117 15.18 3.68 21.05
N ARG A 118 14.45 2.76 20.40
CA ARG A 118 14.97 1.94 19.30
C ARG A 118 15.49 2.79 18.12
N PRO A 119 16.35 2.26 17.24
CA PRO A 119 16.67 2.92 15.97
C PRO A 119 15.41 3.36 15.19
N ILE A 120 15.50 4.48 14.48
CA ILE A 120 14.39 5.05 13.70
C ILE A 120 14.38 4.48 12.29
N MET A 121 13.18 4.13 11.81
CA MET A 121 12.84 3.92 10.42
C MET A 121 11.71 4.89 10.05
N GLY A 122 11.98 5.83 9.13
CA GLY A 122 10.95 6.72 8.62
C GLY A 122 9.91 5.95 7.81
N ILE A 123 8.63 6.27 8.00
CA ILE A 123 7.53 5.60 7.28
C ILE A 123 7.67 5.70 5.75
N SER A 124 8.25 6.81 5.26
CA SER A 124 8.45 7.07 3.84
C SER A 124 9.45 6.12 3.15
N ILE A 125 10.40 5.54 3.90
CA ILE A 125 11.41 4.62 3.41
C ILE A 125 11.16 3.16 3.85
N TRP A 126 10.17 2.90 4.72
CA TRP A 126 9.91 1.55 5.25
C TRP A 126 9.64 0.52 4.15
N THR A 127 8.79 0.84 3.17
CA THR A 127 8.53 -0.01 1.99
C THR A 127 9.82 -0.32 1.23
N GLN A 128 10.67 0.70 1.07
CA GLN A 128 11.92 0.57 0.34
C GLN A 128 12.94 -0.28 1.11
N TYR A 129 13.02 -0.15 2.43
CA TYR A 129 13.81 -1.02 3.29
C TYR A 129 13.43 -2.49 3.07
N VAL A 130 12.14 -2.80 2.98
CA VAL A 130 11.66 -4.16 2.73
C VAL A 130 12.08 -4.66 1.34
N LEU A 131 11.82 -3.87 0.29
CA LEU A 131 12.20 -4.24 -1.08
C LEU A 131 13.71 -4.40 -1.27
N ASP A 132 14.51 -3.62 -0.55
CA ASP A 132 15.96 -3.64 -0.63
C ASP A 132 16.58 -4.90 0.01
N ASN A 133 15.97 -5.43 1.06
CA ASN A 133 16.65 -6.35 1.97
C ASN A 133 16.16 -7.81 1.91
N PHE A 134 14.95 -8.06 1.40
CA PHE A 134 14.31 -9.37 1.48
C PHE A 134 13.88 -9.89 0.11
N ALA A 135 14.06 -11.19 -0.12
CA ALA A 135 13.56 -11.86 -1.31
C ALA A 135 12.19 -12.50 -1.09
N THR A 136 11.90 -12.90 0.15
CA THR A 136 10.69 -13.65 0.51
C THR A 136 9.93 -12.97 1.64
N VAL A 137 8.63 -13.26 1.75
CA VAL A 137 7.81 -12.79 2.88
C VAL A 137 8.35 -13.36 4.19
N ARG A 138 8.82 -14.61 4.18
CA ARG A 138 9.35 -15.25 5.38
C ARG A 138 10.57 -14.52 5.94
N GLU A 139 11.54 -14.18 5.10
CA GLU A 139 12.71 -13.39 5.50
C GLU A 139 12.31 -12.05 6.10
N ALA A 140 11.38 -11.34 5.45
CA ALA A 140 10.92 -10.04 5.90
C ALA A 140 10.19 -10.15 7.25
N VAL A 141 9.28 -11.12 7.41
CA VAL A 141 8.54 -11.34 8.65
C VAL A 141 9.49 -11.73 9.79
N ASP A 142 10.46 -12.62 9.55
CA ASP A 142 11.43 -13.03 10.56
C ASP A 142 12.30 -11.87 11.05
N GLU A 143 12.65 -10.92 10.17
CA GLU A 143 13.38 -9.72 10.55
C GLU A 143 12.49 -8.71 11.28
N LEU A 144 11.29 -8.42 10.73
CA LEU A 144 10.39 -7.40 11.28
C LEU A 144 9.82 -7.80 12.64
N LYS A 145 9.64 -9.10 12.91
CA LYS A 145 9.26 -9.63 14.24
C LYS A 145 10.30 -9.38 15.34
N LYS A 146 11.56 -9.11 14.98
CA LYS A 146 12.59 -8.72 15.96
C LYS A 146 12.34 -7.32 16.50
N GLU A 147 11.52 -6.54 15.81
CA GLU A 147 11.12 -5.21 16.27
C GLU A 147 12.34 -4.31 16.56
N SER A 148 13.39 -4.45 15.75
CA SER A 148 14.71 -3.83 15.95
C SER A 148 14.74 -2.32 15.74
N PHE A 149 13.66 -1.76 15.20
CA PHE A 149 13.47 -0.32 14.99
C PHE A 149 12.03 0.09 15.30
N ARG A 150 11.81 1.39 15.47
CA ARG A 150 10.48 2.00 15.53
C ARG A 150 10.19 2.80 14.27
N ILE A 151 8.91 2.90 13.92
CA ILE A 151 8.45 3.73 12.81
C ILE A 151 8.28 5.18 13.29
N ASP A 152 8.88 6.12 12.57
CA ASP A 152 8.58 7.55 12.70
C ASP A 152 7.74 8.01 11.51
N ALA A 153 6.59 8.63 11.79
CA ALA A 153 5.56 8.92 10.80
C ALA A 153 5.09 10.39 10.92
N PRO A 154 5.87 11.36 10.40
CA PRO A 154 5.43 12.76 10.34
C PRO A 154 4.19 12.90 9.44
N ASN A 155 3.44 13.99 9.62
CA ASN A 155 2.34 14.31 8.70
C ASN A 155 2.84 14.53 7.28
N LEU A 156 2.02 14.16 6.30
CA LEU A 156 2.26 14.44 4.89
C LEU A 156 2.22 15.96 4.61
N PRO A 157 2.80 16.43 3.48
CA PRO A 157 2.83 17.85 3.15
C PRO A 157 1.46 18.54 3.13
N ASN A 158 0.39 17.78 2.83
CA ASN A 158 -0.98 18.26 2.82
C ASN A 158 -1.70 18.18 4.18
N GLY A 159 -0.96 17.93 5.25
CA GLY A 159 -1.45 17.85 6.63
C GLY A 159 -2.08 16.52 7.03
N ALA A 160 -2.23 15.55 6.12
CA ALA A 160 -2.77 14.23 6.46
C ALA A 160 -1.80 13.45 7.36
N ALA A 161 -2.34 12.73 8.35
CA ALA A 161 -1.53 11.87 9.20
C ALA A 161 -0.98 10.68 8.39
N SER A 162 0.29 10.30 8.61
CA SER A 162 0.92 9.15 7.93
C SER A 162 0.59 7.82 8.60
N THR A 163 -0.70 7.57 8.82
CA THR A 163 -1.24 6.34 9.43
C THR A 163 -1.46 5.29 8.34
N LEU A 164 -0.57 4.32 8.27
CA LEU A 164 -0.42 3.38 7.17
C LEU A 164 -0.19 1.95 7.70
N HIS A 165 -0.41 0.97 6.85
CA HIS A 165 -0.02 -0.43 7.05
C HIS A 165 0.62 -1.00 5.78
N LEU A 166 1.40 -2.06 5.93
CA LEU A 166 2.20 -2.64 4.85
C LEU A 166 1.69 -4.04 4.51
N ALA A 167 1.51 -4.33 3.22
CA ALA A 167 1.35 -5.69 2.73
C ALA A 167 2.52 -6.08 1.83
N ILE A 168 3.05 -7.28 2.05
CA ILE A 168 4.11 -7.88 1.24
C ILE A 168 3.69 -9.23 0.71
N THR A 169 4.00 -9.52 -0.56
CA THR A 169 3.75 -10.84 -1.17
C THR A 169 4.98 -11.26 -1.96
N ASP A 170 5.40 -12.52 -1.84
CA ASP A 170 6.51 -13.08 -2.60
C ASP A 170 6.04 -13.93 -3.79
N GLU A 171 6.96 -14.36 -4.64
CA GLU A 171 6.66 -15.14 -5.85
C GLU A 171 6.03 -16.51 -5.57
N THR A 172 6.03 -16.98 -4.31
CA THR A 172 5.35 -18.22 -3.91
C THR A 172 3.87 -18.01 -3.58
N GLY A 173 3.43 -16.75 -3.51
CA GLY A 173 2.08 -16.35 -3.12
C GLY A 173 1.89 -16.23 -1.62
N ASN A 174 2.94 -16.43 -0.81
CA ASN A 174 2.87 -16.11 0.61
C ASN A 174 2.71 -14.60 0.76
N THR A 175 1.85 -14.18 1.68
CA THR A 175 1.53 -12.77 1.93
C THR A 175 1.62 -12.49 3.42
N ALA A 176 2.12 -11.31 3.78
CA ALA A 176 2.02 -10.79 5.14
C ALA A 176 1.42 -9.39 5.15
N VAL A 177 0.46 -9.17 6.05
CA VAL A 177 -0.09 -7.86 6.41
C VAL A 177 0.50 -7.44 7.75
N LEU A 178 1.07 -6.23 7.81
CA LEU A 178 1.76 -5.67 8.97
C LEU A 178 1.08 -4.37 9.39
N GLU A 179 0.48 -4.37 10.58
CA GLU A 179 -0.25 -3.24 11.16
C GLU A 179 0.38 -2.86 12.50
N TYR A 180 0.43 -1.56 12.81
CA TYR A 180 0.82 -1.09 14.14
C TYR A 180 -0.43 -0.64 14.89
N ILE A 181 -0.95 -1.48 15.78
CA ILE A 181 -2.18 -1.23 16.55
C ILE A 181 -1.81 -0.99 18.01
N ASP A 182 -2.22 0.15 18.56
CA ASP A 182 -1.88 0.56 19.93
C ASP A 182 -0.38 0.48 20.25
N GLY A 183 0.46 0.82 19.27
CA GLY A 183 1.92 0.74 19.35
C GLY A 183 2.49 -0.64 19.02
N ASN A 184 1.69 -1.71 18.95
CA ASN A 184 2.15 -3.09 18.76
C ASN A 184 2.14 -3.51 17.30
N LEU A 185 3.19 -4.20 16.87
CA LEU A 185 3.25 -4.77 15.53
C LEU A 185 2.43 -6.06 15.46
N GLU A 186 1.30 -6.03 14.75
CA GLU A 186 0.47 -7.18 14.44
C GLU A 186 0.80 -7.68 13.02
N ILE A 187 1.03 -8.99 12.87
CA ILE A 187 1.40 -9.59 11.58
C ILE A 187 0.47 -10.77 11.29
N HIS A 188 -0.21 -10.72 10.15
CA HIS A 188 -0.98 -11.83 9.58
C HIS A 188 -0.21 -12.39 8.38
N GLU A 189 0.36 -13.59 8.50
CA GLU A 189 1.15 -14.25 7.44
C GLU A 189 0.44 -15.51 6.91
N GLY A 190 0.32 -15.62 5.60
CA GLY A 190 -0.23 -16.79 4.93
C GLY A 190 -0.75 -16.49 3.53
N LYS A 191 -0.84 -17.54 2.69
CA LYS A 191 -1.36 -17.42 1.32
C LYS A 191 -2.83 -17.00 1.25
N GLN A 192 -3.59 -17.26 2.30
CA GLN A 192 -5.01 -16.89 2.39
C GLN A 192 -5.25 -15.38 2.54
N TYR A 193 -4.25 -14.61 2.95
CA TYR A 193 -4.37 -13.16 3.17
C TYR A 193 -4.16 -12.38 1.87
N GLN A 194 -4.93 -12.73 0.84
CA GLN A 194 -4.76 -12.21 -0.53
C GLN A 194 -5.19 -10.75 -0.68
N VAL A 195 -6.14 -10.28 0.13
CA VAL A 195 -6.76 -8.96 -0.03
C VAL A 195 -6.48 -8.11 1.21
N MET A 196 -6.21 -6.82 1.00
CA MET A 196 -6.10 -5.81 2.05
C MET A 196 -6.69 -4.48 1.55
N THR A 197 -7.50 -3.83 2.37
CA THR A 197 -7.97 -2.44 2.18
C THR A 197 -7.61 -1.61 3.40
N ASN A 198 -8.17 -0.41 3.55
CA ASN A 198 -7.66 0.59 4.49
C ASN A 198 -8.11 0.43 5.93
N SER A 199 -9.36 0.11 6.15
CA SER A 199 -10.00 0.12 7.47
C SER A 199 -11.21 -0.81 7.45
N PRO A 200 -11.60 -1.44 8.58
CA PRO A 200 -10.94 -1.39 9.90
C PRO A 200 -9.60 -2.14 9.94
N LYS A 201 -9.00 -2.36 11.11
CA LYS A 201 -7.86 -3.28 11.28
C LYS A 201 -8.13 -4.66 10.65
N TYR A 202 -7.09 -5.35 10.20
CA TYR A 202 -7.21 -6.49 9.30
C TYR A 202 -8.10 -7.61 9.83
N GLU A 203 -7.99 -7.93 11.12
CA GLU A 203 -8.83 -8.93 11.79
C GLU A 203 -10.34 -8.66 11.59
N LEU A 204 -10.75 -7.39 11.67
CA LEU A 204 -12.14 -6.99 11.45
C LEU A 204 -12.50 -6.95 9.96
N GLN A 205 -11.55 -6.65 9.06
CA GLN A 205 -11.78 -6.79 7.62
C GLN A 205 -12.13 -8.24 7.26
N LEU A 206 -11.40 -9.20 7.82
CA LEU A 206 -11.65 -10.63 7.64
C LEU A 206 -13.04 -11.02 8.16
N ALA A 207 -13.40 -10.61 9.38
CA ALA A 207 -14.71 -10.92 9.97
C ALA A 207 -15.89 -10.35 9.15
N ILE A 208 -15.78 -9.11 8.66
CA ILE A 208 -16.80 -8.51 7.79
C ILE A 208 -16.91 -9.28 6.47
N ASN A 209 -15.78 -9.71 5.91
CA ASN A 209 -15.78 -10.47 4.68
C ASN A 209 -16.44 -11.85 4.84
N ASP A 210 -16.25 -12.51 5.98
CA ASP A 210 -16.86 -13.82 6.24
C ASP A 210 -18.39 -13.75 6.25
N TYR A 211 -18.99 -12.68 6.81
CA TYR A 211 -20.42 -12.43 6.67
C TYR A 211 -20.87 -12.37 5.19
N TRP A 212 -20.14 -11.66 4.34
CA TRP A 212 -20.50 -11.55 2.92
C TRP A 212 -20.23 -12.82 2.12
N LYS A 213 -19.31 -13.68 2.55
CA LYS A 213 -19.14 -15.02 1.98
C LYS A 213 -20.38 -15.89 2.20
N GLU A 214 -21.01 -15.83 3.38
CA GLU A 214 -22.24 -16.56 3.68
C GLU A 214 -23.42 -16.09 2.80
N VAL A 215 -23.50 -14.79 2.52
CA VAL A 215 -24.49 -14.24 1.58
C VAL A 215 -24.30 -14.80 0.16
N GLY A 216 -23.06 -15.07 -0.24
CA GLY A 216 -22.68 -15.57 -1.55
C GLY A 216 -22.60 -14.44 -2.59
N GLY A 217 -21.41 -14.19 -3.13
CA GLY A 217 -21.16 -13.02 -4.00
C GLY A 217 -21.91 -13.01 -5.35
N LEU A 218 -22.52 -14.11 -5.77
CA LEU A 218 -23.44 -14.13 -6.91
C LEU A 218 -24.85 -13.65 -6.56
N ASN A 219 -25.23 -13.73 -5.29
CA ASN A 219 -26.54 -13.27 -4.80
C ASN A 219 -26.51 -11.77 -4.50
N MET A 220 -25.50 -11.32 -3.77
CA MET A 220 -25.32 -9.90 -3.43
C MET A 220 -23.86 -9.59 -3.13
N LEU A 221 -23.41 -8.42 -3.56
CA LEU A 221 -22.14 -7.82 -3.15
C LEU A 221 -22.36 -6.36 -2.73
N PRO A 222 -21.63 -5.88 -1.71
CA PRO A 222 -21.69 -4.49 -1.32
C PRO A 222 -21.02 -3.61 -2.39
N GLY A 223 -21.80 -2.75 -3.04
CA GLY A 223 -21.40 -1.98 -4.22
C GLY A 223 -20.87 -0.57 -3.94
N THR A 224 -20.72 -0.16 -2.68
CA THR A 224 -20.26 1.20 -2.36
C THR A 224 -18.73 1.31 -2.42
N ASN A 225 -18.20 2.53 -2.23
CA ASN A 225 -16.76 2.80 -2.24
C ASN A 225 -16.09 2.65 -0.87
N ARG A 226 -16.84 2.22 0.16
CA ARG A 226 -16.29 1.95 1.49
C ARG A 226 -15.18 0.90 1.42
N SER A 227 -14.23 1.00 2.35
CA SER A 227 -13.10 0.07 2.46
C SER A 227 -13.57 -1.39 2.54
N SER A 228 -14.47 -1.72 3.45
CA SER A 228 -15.01 -3.08 3.60
C SER A 228 -15.75 -3.58 2.35
N ASP A 229 -16.49 -2.72 1.66
CA ASP A 229 -17.20 -3.09 0.43
C ASP A 229 -16.21 -3.48 -0.68
N ARG A 230 -15.14 -2.68 -0.85
CA ARG A 230 -14.06 -2.98 -1.80
C ARG A 230 -13.33 -4.27 -1.43
N PHE A 231 -13.09 -4.51 -0.14
CA PHE A 231 -12.47 -5.73 0.35
C PHE A 231 -13.29 -6.97 -0.04
N VAL A 232 -14.59 -6.93 0.20
CA VAL A 232 -15.51 -8.03 -0.12
C VAL A 232 -15.54 -8.30 -1.62
N ARG A 233 -15.70 -7.26 -2.46
CA ARG A 233 -15.69 -7.41 -3.92
C ARG A 233 -14.35 -7.96 -4.41
N ALA A 234 -13.22 -7.43 -3.93
CA ALA A 234 -11.90 -7.94 -4.28
C ALA A 234 -11.75 -9.40 -3.87
N SER A 235 -12.12 -9.77 -2.64
CA SER A 235 -12.02 -11.12 -2.11
C SER A 235 -12.86 -12.12 -2.90
N PHE A 236 -14.07 -11.73 -3.30
CA PHE A 236 -14.91 -12.56 -4.17
C PHE A 236 -14.31 -12.70 -5.58
N TYR A 237 -14.08 -11.58 -6.28
CA TYR A 237 -13.68 -11.63 -7.68
C TYR A 237 -12.28 -12.18 -7.91
N ILE A 238 -11.31 -11.94 -7.00
CA ILE A 238 -9.95 -12.48 -7.15
C ILE A 238 -9.92 -14.02 -7.14
N ASN A 239 -10.92 -14.64 -6.50
CA ASN A 239 -11.10 -16.09 -6.47
C ASN A 239 -12.02 -16.61 -7.60
N ALA A 240 -12.86 -15.74 -8.18
CA ALA A 240 -13.80 -16.10 -9.25
C ALA A 240 -13.21 -15.96 -10.66
N ILE A 241 -12.16 -15.15 -10.85
CA ILE A 241 -11.48 -15.02 -12.14
C ILE A 241 -10.81 -16.35 -12.58
N PRO A 242 -10.56 -16.56 -13.90
CA PRO A 242 -9.99 -17.80 -14.41
C PRO A 242 -8.69 -18.21 -13.71
N GLN A 243 -8.61 -19.48 -13.29
CA GLN A 243 -7.39 -20.09 -12.75
C GLN A 243 -6.50 -20.56 -13.92
N THR A 244 -5.50 -19.74 -14.29
CA THR A 244 -4.66 -19.92 -15.48
C THR A 244 -3.22 -19.51 -15.21
N ALA A 245 -2.29 -20.22 -15.82
CA ALA A 245 -0.86 -19.90 -15.77
C ALA A 245 -0.45 -18.87 -16.84
N ASP A 246 -1.31 -18.59 -17.84
CA ASP A 246 -1.02 -17.64 -18.91
C ASP A 246 -1.16 -16.19 -18.43
N ALA A 247 -0.03 -15.49 -18.33
CA ALA A 247 0.02 -14.08 -17.94
C ALA A 247 -0.83 -13.18 -18.85
N LYS A 248 -1.01 -13.53 -20.13
CA LYS A 248 -1.86 -12.76 -21.07
C LYS A 248 -3.34 -12.82 -20.70
N ILE A 249 -3.75 -13.80 -19.90
CA ILE A 249 -5.12 -13.93 -19.37
C ILE A 249 -5.16 -13.45 -17.91
N ALA A 250 -4.20 -13.88 -17.09
CA ALA A 250 -4.20 -13.61 -15.66
C ALA A 250 -3.97 -12.11 -15.34
N VAL A 251 -3.04 -11.42 -16.01
CA VAL A 251 -2.77 -9.98 -15.77
C VAL A 251 -4.01 -9.12 -16.08
N PRO A 252 -4.66 -9.23 -17.25
CA PRO A 252 -5.89 -8.49 -17.52
C PRO A 252 -7.05 -8.86 -16.59
N SER A 253 -7.13 -10.12 -16.15
CA SER A 253 -8.15 -10.56 -15.19
C SER A 253 -7.96 -9.86 -13.85
N VAL A 254 -6.74 -9.80 -13.32
CA VAL A 254 -6.43 -9.05 -12.08
C VAL A 254 -6.71 -7.56 -12.26
N LEU A 255 -6.30 -6.97 -13.38
CA LEU A 255 -6.56 -5.55 -13.66
C LEU A 255 -8.07 -5.26 -13.73
N SER A 256 -8.88 -6.18 -14.24
CA SER A 256 -10.35 -6.04 -14.24
C SER A 256 -10.93 -6.00 -12.83
N VAL A 257 -10.42 -6.82 -11.90
CA VAL A 257 -10.77 -6.76 -10.47
C VAL A 257 -10.33 -5.43 -9.89
N MET A 258 -9.11 -4.96 -10.18
CA MET A 258 -8.61 -3.67 -9.70
C MET A 258 -9.47 -2.50 -10.17
N ARG A 259 -9.95 -2.54 -11.41
CA ARG A 259 -10.90 -1.56 -11.94
C ARG A 259 -12.27 -1.65 -11.25
N ASN A 260 -12.77 -2.84 -10.93
CA ASN A 260 -14.03 -3.02 -10.19
C ASN A 260 -13.99 -2.44 -8.77
N VAL A 261 -12.85 -2.53 -8.09
CA VAL A 261 -12.67 -2.02 -6.72
C VAL A 261 -12.08 -0.62 -6.66
N SER A 262 -11.92 0.02 -7.81
CA SER A 262 -11.53 1.43 -7.88
C SER A 262 -12.70 2.35 -7.56
N VAL A 263 -12.36 3.52 -7.03
CA VAL A 263 -13.30 4.61 -6.81
C VAL A 263 -13.34 5.49 -8.07
N PRO A 264 -14.54 5.79 -8.61
CA PRO A 264 -14.70 6.71 -9.74
C PRO A 264 -13.98 8.04 -9.54
N PHE A 265 -13.46 8.61 -10.62
CA PHE A 265 -12.74 9.88 -10.57
C PHE A 265 -13.69 11.06 -10.38
N GLY A 266 -13.31 12.00 -9.51
CA GLY A 266 -14.01 13.27 -9.31
C GLY A 266 -15.23 13.20 -8.39
N ILE A 267 -15.49 12.05 -7.76
CA ILE A 267 -16.55 11.95 -6.75
C ILE A 267 -15.96 12.14 -5.35
N THR A 268 -16.64 12.97 -4.58
CA THR A 268 -16.57 13.01 -3.12
C THR A 268 -18.01 12.94 -2.63
N THR A 269 -18.29 12.11 -1.63
CA THR A 269 -19.62 12.09 -1.02
C THR A 269 -19.74 13.25 -0.03
N PRO A 270 -20.75 14.15 -0.13
CA PRO A 270 -20.85 15.33 0.74
C PRO A 270 -20.80 15.03 2.24
N ASP A 271 -21.43 13.92 2.67
CA ASP A 271 -21.46 13.48 4.07
C ASP A 271 -20.27 12.58 4.47
N LYS A 272 -19.43 12.22 3.50
CA LYS A 272 -18.23 11.39 3.67
C LYS A 272 -17.12 11.94 2.76
N PRO A 273 -16.54 13.11 3.08
CA PRO A 273 -15.49 13.76 2.28
C PRO A 273 -14.19 12.94 2.22
N HIS A 274 -14.18 11.80 2.88
CA HIS A 274 -13.04 10.92 3.06
C HIS A 274 -12.88 9.87 1.96
N ILE A 275 -13.90 9.60 1.14
CA ILE A 275 -13.78 8.66 0.01
C ILE A 275 -13.01 9.35 -1.13
N SER A 276 -11.79 8.88 -1.38
CA SER A 276 -10.90 9.45 -2.39
C SER A 276 -11.02 8.75 -3.74
N SER A 277 -10.82 9.52 -4.82
CA SER A 277 -10.84 9.02 -6.20
C SER A 277 -9.58 8.20 -6.54
N THR A 278 -9.72 7.12 -7.31
CA THR A 278 -8.56 6.35 -7.80
C THR A 278 -7.73 7.19 -8.76
N ARG A 279 -6.43 7.33 -8.47
CA ARG A 279 -5.44 8.06 -9.27
C ARG A 279 -4.69 7.16 -10.23
N TRP A 280 -4.33 5.96 -9.79
CA TRP A 280 -3.61 4.99 -10.60
C TRP A 280 -3.78 3.56 -10.07
N ARG A 281 -3.38 2.59 -10.87
CA ARG A 281 -3.32 1.17 -10.52
C ARG A 281 -1.96 0.61 -10.90
N SER A 282 -1.47 -0.32 -10.10
CA SER A 282 -0.31 -1.15 -10.43
C SER A 282 -0.72 -2.62 -10.46
N VAL A 283 -0.05 -3.40 -11.30
CA VAL A 283 -0.16 -4.86 -11.33
C VAL A 283 1.24 -5.43 -11.47
N SER A 284 1.63 -6.33 -10.58
CA SER A 284 2.94 -6.97 -10.57
C SER A 284 2.77 -8.45 -10.93
N ASP A 285 3.29 -8.86 -12.09
CA ASP A 285 3.49 -10.27 -12.42
C ASP A 285 4.78 -10.74 -11.74
N GLN A 286 4.61 -11.39 -10.59
CA GLN A 286 5.71 -11.77 -9.73
C GLN A 286 6.48 -12.97 -10.28
N LYS A 287 5.83 -13.83 -11.08
CA LYS A 287 6.49 -14.96 -11.74
C LYS A 287 7.43 -14.46 -12.83
N ASN A 288 6.93 -13.58 -13.70
CA ASN A 288 7.69 -13.09 -14.86
C ASN A 288 8.50 -11.82 -14.60
N LYS A 289 8.38 -11.22 -13.41
CA LYS A 289 9.07 -9.99 -12.97
C LYS A 289 8.71 -8.79 -13.85
N VAL A 290 7.42 -8.57 -14.09
CA VAL A 290 6.92 -7.43 -14.88
C VAL A 290 6.03 -6.54 -14.01
N TYR A 291 6.32 -5.25 -13.99
CA TYR A 291 5.56 -4.24 -13.24
C TYR A 291 4.74 -3.39 -14.21
N TYR A 292 3.42 -3.57 -14.20
CA TYR A 292 2.45 -2.84 -15.00
C TYR A 292 1.90 -1.65 -14.23
N PHE A 293 1.60 -0.56 -14.94
CA PHE A 293 1.06 0.66 -14.34
C PHE A 293 0.07 1.35 -15.30
N GLU A 294 -1.05 1.82 -14.75
CA GLU A 294 -1.99 2.70 -15.46
C GLU A 294 -2.40 3.87 -14.57
N SER A 295 -2.45 5.08 -15.13
CA SER A 295 -3.09 6.23 -14.48
C SER A 295 -4.56 6.28 -14.86
N THR A 296 -5.42 6.75 -13.97
CA THR A 296 -6.83 7.01 -14.29
C THR A 296 -6.99 8.07 -15.38
N LEU A 297 -6.00 8.97 -15.52
CA LEU A 297 -6.04 10.10 -16.45
C LEU A 297 -5.22 9.89 -17.73
N THR A 298 -4.55 8.73 -17.89
CA THR A 298 -3.88 8.37 -19.14
C THR A 298 -4.51 7.11 -19.72
N PRO A 299 -4.76 7.06 -21.05
CA PRO A 299 -5.61 6.02 -21.64
C PRO A 299 -4.92 4.67 -21.83
N ASN A 300 -3.61 4.60 -21.63
CA ASN A 300 -2.78 3.45 -22.00
C ASN A 300 -2.22 2.74 -20.76
N LEU A 301 -2.12 1.41 -20.88
CA LEU A 301 -1.32 0.59 -19.97
C LEU A 301 0.12 0.53 -20.47
N PHE A 302 1.08 0.74 -19.56
CA PHE A 302 2.49 0.49 -19.83
C PHE A 302 3.07 -0.42 -18.74
N TRP A 303 4.27 -0.93 -18.99
CA TRP A 303 4.98 -1.78 -18.03
C TRP A 303 6.49 -1.63 -18.13
N LEU A 304 7.16 -2.13 -17.10
CA LEU A 304 8.60 -2.31 -17.05
C LEU A 304 8.90 -3.79 -16.81
N ASP A 305 9.63 -4.42 -17.73
CA ASP A 305 10.14 -5.78 -17.57
C ASP A 305 11.45 -5.71 -16.78
N LEU A 306 11.43 -6.14 -15.51
CA LEU A 306 12.60 -6.04 -14.62
C LEU A 306 13.76 -6.91 -15.12
N LYS A 307 13.50 -7.94 -15.95
CA LYS A 307 14.57 -8.76 -16.54
C LYS A 307 15.38 -8.02 -17.59
N LYS A 308 14.87 -6.89 -18.10
CA LYS A 308 15.55 -6.01 -19.06
C LYS A 308 16.26 -4.83 -18.40
N ILE A 309 16.20 -4.72 -17.07
CA ILE A 309 16.83 -3.65 -16.30
C ILE A 309 18.17 -4.12 -15.77
N ASP A 310 19.21 -3.29 -15.90
CA ASP A 310 20.45 -3.49 -15.17
C ASP A 310 20.32 -2.96 -13.73
N PHE A 311 20.38 -3.86 -12.76
CA PHE A 311 20.41 -3.53 -11.33
C PHE A 311 21.81 -3.62 -10.73
N SER A 312 22.86 -3.71 -11.55
CA SER A 312 24.24 -3.69 -11.08
C SER A 312 24.51 -2.44 -10.22
N PRO A 313 25.39 -2.51 -9.21
CA PRO A 313 25.64 -1.38 -8.31
C PRO A 313 26.05 -0.07 -9.01
N ASN A 314 26.55 -0.15 -10.25
CA ASN A 314 27.02 0.99 -11.02
C ASN A 314 26.02 1.48 -12.09
N ALA A 315 24.84 0.86 -12.22
CA ALA A 315 23.86 1.15 -13.28
C ALA A 315 23.24 2.56 -13.21
N GLY A 316 23.37 3.24 -12.06
CA GLY A 316 22.76 4.53 -11.79
C GLY A 316 21.26 4.43 -11.49
N ILE A 317 20.70 5.46 -10.86
CA ILE A 317 19.26 5.53 -10.58
C ILE A 317 18.55 6.01 -11.85
N LYS A 318 17.42 5.38 -12.20
CA LYS A 318 16.55 5.84 -13.29
C LYS A 318 15.20 6.34 -12.76
N LYS A 319 14.60 7.27 -13.49
CA LYS A 319 13.25 7.80 -13.26
C LYS A 319 12.42 7.71 -14.54
N LEU A 320 11.15 7.31 -14.40
CA LEU A 320 10.11 7.52 -15.39
C LEU A 320 9.15 8.59 -14.83
N SER A 321 9.13 9.75 -15.47
CA SER A 321 8.31 10.90 -15.04
C SER A 321 6.86 10.72 -15.50
N LEU A 322 5.90 10.92 -14.61
CA LEU A 322 4.46 10.84 -14.92
C LEU A 322 3.71 12.15 -14.63
N THR A 323 4.39 13.17 -14.09
CA THR A 323 3.75 14.36 -13.50
C THR A 323 3.54 15.51 -14.47
N ASN A 324 4.14 15.49 -15.66
CA ASN A 324 4.08 16.58 -16.63
C ASN A 324 3.26 16.22 -17.87
N GLY A 325 2.32 15.27 -17.72
CA GLY A 325 1.44 14.82 -18.80
C GLY A 325 2.10 13.82 -19.76
N GLU A 326 3.20 13.16 -19.35
CA GLU A 326 3.81 12.10 -20.12
C GLU A 326 2.84 10.93 -20.32
N ILE A 327 2.81 10.38 -21.54
CA ILE A 327 1.96 9.23 -21.90
C ILE A 327 2.88 8.13 -22.43
N TYR A 328 2.85 6.98 -21.75
CA TYR A 328 3.58 5.77 -22.15
C TYR A 328 2.60 4.68 -22.57
N ALA A 329 3.08 3.73 -23.37
CA ALA A 329 2.33 2.56 -23.77
C ALA A 329 3.29 1.40 -24.05
N GLY A 330 2.89 0.19 -23.68
CA GLY A 330 3.73 -0.98 -23.89
C GLY A 330 4.90 -1.05 -22.90
N ASP A 331 6.02 -1.61 -23.36
CA ASP A 331 7.27 -1.65 -22.60
C ASP A 331 7.94 -0.25 -22.61
N ALA A 332 8.01 0.39 -21.44
CA ALA A 332 8.49 1.76 -21.26
C ALA A 332 9.96 1.85 -20.81
N ILE A 333 10.72 0.75 -20.85
CA ILE A 333 12.13 0.72 -20.41
C ILE A 333 13.00 1.74 -21.16
N LYS A 334 12.75 1.91 -22.47
CA LYS A 334 13.49 2.86 -23.31
C LYS A 334 13.29 4.33 -22.91
N ASP A 335 12.23 4.62 -22.17
CA ASP A 335 11.82 5.97 -21.78
C ASP A 335 12.35 6.36 -20.40
N LEU A 336 12.99 5.42 -19.68
CA LEU A 336 13.68 5.67 -18.42
C LEU A 336 14.84 6.65 -18.63
N LYS A 337 14.91 7.66 -17.77
CA LYS A 337 15.98 8.68 -17.77
C LYS A 337 16.84 8.57 -16.52
N ASP A 338 18.12 8.90 -16.63
CA ASP A 338 18.99 9.03 -15.47
C ASP A 338 18.46 10.06 -14.48
N SER A 339 18.63 9.76 -13.19
CA SER A 339 18.14 10.58 -12.09
C SER A 339 19.08 10.51 -10.90
N LYS A 340 18.99 11.50 -10.02
CA LYS A 340 19.64 11.48 -8.70
C LYS A 340 18.79 10.76 -7.64
N GLY A 341 17.61 10.26 -8.01
CA GLY A 341 16.61 9.78 -7.07
C GLY A 341 15.85 10.93 -6.41
N PHE A 342 15.23 10.64 -5.28
CA PHE A 342 14.48 11.61 -4.47
C PHE A 342 14.86 11.50 -3.00
N VAL A 343 14.48 12.51 -2.22
CA VAL A 343 14.76 12.59 -0.78
C VAL A 343 13.54 12.10 -0.01
N PHE A 344 13.74 11.11 0.85
CA PHE A 344 12.67 10.59 1.70
C PHE A 344 12.21 11.63 2.74
N LEU A 345 10.90 11.76 2.94
CA LEU A 345 10.32 12.63 3.96
C LEU A 345 10.50 12.00 5.34
N PHE A 346 11.35 12.63 6.17
CA PHE A 346 11.56 12.20 7.55
C PHE A 346 10.97 13.16 8.58
N GLN A 347 10.75 14.43 8.21
CA GLN A 347 10.23 15.46 9.10
C GLN A 347 9.19 16.29 8.36
N THR A 348 8.13 16.73 9.03
CA THR A 348 7.16 17.66 8.45
C THR A 348 7.91 18.93 8.00
N PRO A 349 7.71 19.40 6.75
CA PRO A 349 8.35 20.63 6.30
C PRO A 349 7.96 21.79 7.22
N VAL A 350 8.93 22.62 7.61
CA VAL A 350 8.62 23.90 8.26
C VAL A 350 8.04 24.80 7.18
N MET A 351 6.76 25.13 7.31
CA MET A 351 6.08 26.09 6.41
C MET A 351 6.59 27.51 6.60
#